data_AF-A0A841VAR3-F1
#
_entry.id   AF-A0A841VAR3-F1
#
_cell.length_a   1.000
_cell.length_b   1.000
_cell.length_c   1.000
_cell.angle_alpha   90.00
_cell.angle_beta   90.00
_cell.angle_gamma   90.00
#
_symmetry.space_group_name_H-M   'P 1'
#
loop_
_entity.id
_entity.type
_entity.pdbx_description
1 polymer ?
#
loop_
_entity_poly.entity_id
_entity_poly.type
_entity_poly.pdbx_seq_one_letter_code
_entity_poly.pdbx_strand_id
1 'polypeptide(L)'
;MTVEGAECGLKATFPGLIVIASPGKGISSARGAIEHHWSGGIGNLKYCWIICGGKESLKNAREMVKGLSGKGQWIDNNEMEYILSDHQNSDRQLCLFLRNLEPPNNDDPNETFKLVNSIYEEAESEGIASEEIIADYTGGTKSMTAGMVLACADPDRLLAFMRPEAYTSDGYADLTKPSIATEVKVNFQVKAAKPPR
;
A
#
# COMPACT_ATOMS: atom_id res chain seq x y z
N MET A 1 -37.96 -2.28 -4.26
CA MET A 1 -36.94 -3.17 -4.84
C MET A 1 -35.64 -2.82 -4.14
N THR A 2 -35.37 -3.52 -3.05
CA THR A 2 -34.19 -3.31 -2.20
C THR A 2 -32.98 -3.79 -2.98
N VAL A 3 -32.06 -2.88 -3.32
CA VAL A 3 -30.73 -3.26 -3.74
C VAL A 3 -30.08 -3.86 -2.51
N GLU A 4 -29.94 -5.18 -2.48
CA GLU A 4 -29.06 -5.86 -1.54
C GLU A 4 -27.65 -5.29 -1.75
N GLY A 5 -27.28 -4.34 -0.90
CA GLY A 5 -25.91 -3.86 -0.81
C GLY A 5 -25.07 -5.01 -0.29
N ALA A 6 -24.50 -5.80 -1.20
CA ALA A 6 -23.52 -6.81 -0.87
C ALA A 6 -22.47 -6.19 0.06
N GLU A 7 -22.10 -6.90 1.12
CA GLU A 7 -20.94 -6.60 1.95
C GLU A 7 -19.67 -6.56 1.07
N CYS A 8 -19.43 -5.42 0.41
CA CYS A 8 -18.43 -5.26 -0.65
C CYS A 8 -17.14 -4.69 -0.06
N GLY A 9 -16.53 -5.48 0.82
CA GLY A 9 -15.23 -5.21 1.42
C GLY A 9 -14.36 -6.45 1.42
N LEU A 10 -13.08 -6.29 1.13
CA LEU A 10 -12.09 -7.35 1.18
C LEU A 10 -11.94 -7.82 2.63
N LYS A 11 -12.46 -9.01 2.96
CA LYS A 11 -12.31 -9.60 4.31
C LYS A 11 -10.97 -10.30 4.51
N ALA A 12 -10.31 -10.69 3.42
CA ALA A 12 -9.04 -11.41 3.48
C ALA A 12 -7.90 -10.49 3.97
N THR A 13 -6.90 -11.10 4.62
CA THR A 13 -5.65 -10.43 4.98
C THR A 13 -4.46 -11.18 4.40
N PHE A 14 -3.43 -10.43 4.00
CA PHE A 14 -2.32 -10.92 3.20
C PHE A 14 -1.00 -10.81 3.97
N PRO A 15 -0.08 -11.77 3.84
CA PRO A 15 1.27 -11.70 4.41
C PRO A 15 2.09 -10.48 3.96
N GLY A 16 1.96 -10.06 2.71
CA GLY A 16 2.62 -8.88 2.15
C GLY A 16 1.65 -7.75 1.81
N LEU A 17 2.07 -6.51 2.04
CA LEU A 17 1.34 -5.30 1.65
C LEU A 17 2.30 -4.30 1.01
N ILE A 18 1.92 -3.74 -0.14
CA ILE A 18 2.59 -2.57 -0.71
C ILE A 18 1.62 -1.40 -0.63
N VAL A 19 2.01 -0.28 -0.02
CA VAL A 19 1.18 0.94 0.07
C VAL A 19 1.97 2.14 -0.41
N ILE A 20 1.27 3.15 -0.93
CA ILE A 20 1.87 4.45 -1.21
C ILE A 20 1.46 5.46 -0.14
N ALA A 21 2.44 6.01 0.58
CA ALA A 21 2.20 7.10 1.52
C ALA A 21 1.84 8.39 0.77
N SER A 22 0.81 9.08 1.25
CA SER A 22 0.39 10.36 0.68
C SER A 22 1.02 11.54 1.42
N PRO A 23 1.30 12.66 0.73
CA PRO A 23 1.77 13.89 1.38
C PRO A 23 0.65 14.65 2.13
N GLY A 24 -0.61 14.25 1.99
CA GLY A 24 -1.78 14.91 2.59
C GLY A 24 -1.91 14.75 4.11
N LYS A 25 -2.74 15.62 4.73
CA LYS A 25 -3.08 15.57 6.16
C LYS A 25 -4.26 14.62 6.42
N GLY A 26 -4.20 13.80 7.48
CA GLY A 26 -5.31 12.93 7.93
C GLY A 26 -4.88 11.51 8.29
N ILE A 27 -5.84 10.63 8.57
CA ILE A 27 -5.60 9.18 8.57
C ILE A 27 -5.26 8.81 7.13
N SER A 28 -4.01 8.43 6.86
CA SER A 28 -3.61 8.05 5.52
C SER A 28 -4.32 6.75 5.12
N SER A 29 -4.70 6.63 3.85
CA SER A 29 -5.19 5.36 3.28
C SER A 29 -4.21 4.21 3.59
N ALA A 30 -2.91 4.49 3.53
CA ALA A 30 -1.86 3.57 3.93
C ALA A 30 -2.02 3.05 5.36
N ARG A 31 -2.36 3.91 6.33
CA ARG A 31 -2.64 3.49 7.71
C ARG A 31 -3.84 2.55 7.78
N GLY A 32 -4.93 2.89 7.09
CA GLY A 32 -6.12 2.05 7.04
C GLY A 32 -5.85 0.67 6.45
N ALA A 33 -5.06 0.59 5.38
CA ALA A 33 -4.66 -0.68 4.77
C ALA A 33 -3.79 -1.52 5.74
N ILE A 34 -2.82 -0.90 6.41
CA ILE A 34 -1.99 -1.58 7.42
C ILE A 34 -2.85 -2.08 8.58
N GLU A 35 -3.74 -1.25 9.12
CA GLU A 35 -4.63 -1.64 10.22
C GLU A 35 -5.56 -2.79 9.84
N HIS A 36 -6.08 -2.82 8.60
CA HIS A 36 -6.89 -3.93 8.07
C HIS A 36 -6.09 -5.24 8.01
N HIS A 37 -4.88 -5.23 7.45
CA HIS A 37 -4.10 -6.45 7.23
C HIS A 37 -3.35 -6.93 8.48
N TRP A 38 -2.94 -6.02 9.37
CA TRP A 38 -2.26 -6.35 10.64
C TRP A 38 -3.26 -6.64 11.77
N SER A 39 -4.28 -5.78 11.91
CA SER A 39 -5.30 -5.85 12.97
C SER A 39 -4.72 -6.14 14.37
N GLY A 40 -3.63 -5.48 14.73
CA GLY A 40 -2.96 -5.65 16.02
C GLY A 40 -2.37 -7.05 16.25
N GLY A 41 -1.97 -7.74 15.18
CA GLY A 41 -1.41 -9.10 15.24
C GLY A 41 -2.45 -10.20 15.03
N ILE A 42 -3.72 -9.89 14.76
CA ILE A 42 -4.75 -10.88 14.42
C ILE A 42 -4.68 -11.24 12.92
N GLY A 43 -4.47 -10.24 12.06
CA GLY A 43 -4.41 -10.40 10.61
C GLY A 43 -3.07 -10.97 10.13
N ASN A 44 -3.01 -11.39 8.86
CA ASN A 44 -1.87 -12.15 8.33
C ASN A 44 -0.61 -11.32 7.99
N LEU A 45 -0.66 -9.99 8.08
CA LEU A 45 0.44 -9.14 7.63
C LEU A 45 1.74 -9.42 8.39
N LYS A 46 2.81 -9.63 7.63
CA LYS A 46 4.18 -9.84 8.12
C LYS A 46 5.13 -8.78 7.59
N TYR A 47 4.95 -8.39 6.33
CA TYR A 47 5.80 -7.43 5.65
C TYR A 47 4.95 -6.35 4.99
N CYS A 48 5.33 -5.08 5.18
CA CYS A 48 4.69 -3.96 4.52
C CYS A 48 5.71 -2.98 3.96
N TRP A 49 5.69 -2.80 2.64
CA TRP A 49 6.51 -1.81 1.94
C TRP A 49 5.70 -0.53 1.70
N ILE A 50 6.19 0.58 2.25
CA ILE A 50 5.57 1.90 2.21
C ILE A 50 6.40 2.78 1.27
N ILE A 51 5.90 2.97 0.05
CA ILE A 51 6.52 3.83 -0.94
C ILE A 51 6.19 5.29 -0.63
N CYS A 52 7.22 6.14 -0.55
CA CYS A 52 7.11 7.55 -0.23
C CYS A 52 7.52 8.40 -1.44
N GLY A 53 6.71 9.41 -1.78
CA GLY A 53 7.01 10.37 -2.86
C GLY A 53 7.70 11.63 -2.34
N GLY A 54 8.96 11.51 -1.93
CA GLY A 54 9.79 12.61 -1.45
C GLY A 54 9.64 12.93 0.05
N LYS A 55 10.39 13.93 0.51
CA LYS A 55 10.61 14.24 1.93
C LYS A 55 9.35 14.39 2.78
N GLU A 56 8.32 15.10 2.31
CA GLU A 56 7.09 15.28 3.08
C GLU A 56 6.31 13.96 3.23
N SER A 57 6.23 13.17 2.16
CA SER A 57 5.63 11.83 2.22
C SER A 57 6.40 10.90 3.15
N LEU A 58 7.74 10.94 3.10
CA LEU A 58 8.59 10.15 3.99
C LEU A 58 8.41 10.57 5.45
N LYS A 59 8.35 11.87 5.73
CA LYS A 59 8.08 12.41 7.07
C LYS A 59 6.73 11.91 7.60
N ASN A 60 5.66 12.02 6.80
CA ASN A 60 4.34 11.54 7.18
C ASN A 60 4.32 10.03 7.45
N ALA A 61 4.98 9.24 6.58
CA ALA A 61 5.10 7.79 6.78
C ALA A 61 5.81 7.45 8.09
N ARG A 62 6.89 8.16 8.43
CA ARG A 62 7.60 7.98 9.70
C ARG A 62 6.73 8.33 10.91
N GLU A 63 5.96 9.41 10.85
CA GLU A 63 5.04 9.79 11.92
C GLU A 63 3.92 8.74 12.09
N MET A 64 3.37 8.24 10.98
CA MET A 64 2.38 7.16 10.97
C MET A 64 2.92 5.89 11.63
N VAL A 65 4.10 5.41 11.22
CA VAL A 65 4.69 4.18 11.76
C VAL A 65 5.07 4.31 13.24
N LYS A 66 5.58 5.46 13.67
CA LYS A 66 5.78 5.75 15.09
C LYS A 66 4.46 5.72 15.88
N GLY A 67 3.38 6.24 15.29
CA GLY A 67 2.03 6.20 15.87
C GLY A 67 1.47 4.79 16.01
N LEU A 68 1.96 3.82 15.24
CA LEU A 68 1.67 2.39 15.37
C LEU A 68 2.61 1.67 16.37
N SER A 69 3.35 2.44 17.19
CA SER A 69 4.33 1.94 18.18
C SER A 69 5.51 1.15 17.59
N GLY A 70 5.85 1.39 16.31
CA GLY A 70 7.00 0.75 15.68
C GLY A 70 8.35 1.21 16.25
N LYS A 71 9.26 0.26 16.47
CA LYS A 71 10.67 0.54 16.81
C LYS A 71 11.49 0.53 15.51
N GLY A 72 12.11 1.66 15.17
CA GLY A 72 12.75 1.86 13.87
C GLY A 72 14.28 1.89 13.90
N GLN A 73 14.88 1.44 12.80
CA GLN A 73 16.30 1.59 12.46
C GLN A 73 16.45 2.01 10.99
N TRP A 74 17.56 2.67 10.68
CA TRP A 74 17.90 3.01 9.29
C TRP A 74 18.63 1.83 8.64
N ILE A 75 18.24 1.47 7.43
CA ILE A 75 18.98 0.50 6.60
C ILE A 75 19.96 1.26 5.71
N ASP A 76 19.50 2.34 5.05
CA ASP A 76 20.35 3.26 4.29
C ASP A 76 19.75 4.70 4.25
N ASN A 77 20.20 5.55 3.33
CA ASN A 77 19.74 6.95 3.22
C ASN A 77 18.27 7.10 2.76
N ASN A 78 17.74 6.14 2.01
CA ASN A 78 16.40 6.16 1.42
C ASN A 78 15.49 5.07 1.99
N GLU A 79 16.04 4.20 2.84
CA GLU A 79 15.41 3.03 3.38
C GLU A 79 15.39 3.01 4.91
N MET A 80 14.20 2.81 5.47
CA MET A 80 14.03 2.59 6.90
C MET A 80 13.25 1.32 7.17
N GLU A 81 13.63 0.62 8.23
CA GLU A 81 12.91 -0.53 8.75
C GLU A 81 12.33 -0.22 10.13
N TYR A 82 11.11 -0.68 10.36
CA TYR A 82 10.49 -0.67 11.69
C TYR A 82 9.91 -2.05 11.98
N ILE A 83 10.02 -2.46 13.24
CA ILE A 83 9.41 -3.68 13.73
C ILE A 83 8.31 -3.31 14.71
N LEU A 84 7.12 -3.85 14.46
CA LEU A 84 5.98 -3.80 15.37
C LEU A 84 5.82 -5.20 15.97
N SER A 85 5.88 -5.30 17.29
CA SER A 85 5.60 -6.55 18.00
C SER A 85 4.13 -6.58 18.39
N ASP A 86 3.49 -7.74 18.27
CA ASP A 86 2.18 -7.95 18.88
C ASP A 86 2.31 -7.84 20.42
N HIS A 87 1.42 -7.03 21.02
CA HIS A 87 1.40 -6.78 22.46
C HIS A 87 1.00 -8.01 23.28
N GLN A 88 0.32 -8.99 22.67
CA GLN A 88 -0.13 -10.23 23.32
C GLN A 88 0.73 -11.44 22.95
N ASN A 89 1.46 -11.41 21.82
CA ASN A 89 2.33 -12.49 21.39
C ASN A 89 3.67 -11.96 20.83
N SER A 90 4.76 -12.12 21.60
CA SER A 90 6.09 -11.63 21.21
C SER A 90 6.65 -12.25 19.94
N ASP A 91 6.15 -13.40 19.53
CA ASP A 91 6.67 -14.15 18.38
C ASP A 91 6.08 -13.65 17.05
N ARG A 92 5.02 -12.83 17.09
CA ARG A 92 4.42 -12.24 15.88
C ARG A 92 4.92 -10.82 15.70
N GLN A 93 5.60 -10.59 14.59
CA GLN A 93 6.16 -9.29 14.22
C GLN A 93 5.67 -8.84 12.85
N LEU A 94 5.52 -7.53 12.70
CA LEU A 94 5.31 -6.85 11.44
C LEU A 94 6.54 -6.01 11.11
N CYS A 95 7.18 -6.33 10.01
CA CYS A 95 8.28 -5.55 9.42
C CYS A 95 7.71 -4.51 8.46
N LEU A 96 8.03 -3.24 8.71
CA LEU A 96 7.63 -2.11 7.88
C LEU A 96 8.85 -1.50 7.22
N PHE A 97 8.78 -1.34 5.91
CA PHE A 97 9.86 -0.88 5.07
C PHE A 97 9.48 0.42 4.38
N LEU A 98 10.13 1.54 4.72
CA LEU A 98 9.89 2.81 4.02
C LEU A 98 10.85 2.90 2.86
N ARG A 99 10.33 3.08 1.64
CA ARG A 99 11.09 3.22 0.39
C ARG A 99 10.82 4.59 -0.20
N ASN A 100 11.82 5.46 -0.25
CA ASN A 100 11.64 6.83 -0.71
C ASN A 100 12.06 7.04 -2.16
N LEU A 101 11.16 7.55 -2.99
CA LEU A 101 11.44 8.10 -4.32
C LEU A 101 11.55 9.61 -4.19
N GLU A 102 12.75 10.17 -4.30
CA GLU A 102 12.95 11.62 -4.32
C GLU A 102 12.61 12.21 -5.69
N PRO A 103 12.17 13.48 -5.77
CA PRO A 103 12.05 14.19 -7.04
C PRO A 103 13.37 14.19 -7.83
N PRO A 104 13.32 14.06 -9.18
CA PRO A 104 12.12 13.98 -10.00
C PRO A 104 11.51 12.56 -10.13
N ASN A 105 12.10 11.54 -9.52
CA ASN A 105 11.73 10.14 -9.75
C ASN A 105 10.32 9.79 -9.23
N ASN A 106 9.80 10.51 -8.24
CA ASN A 106 8.42 10.33 -7.76
C ASN A 106 7.34 10.76 -8.77
N ASP A 107 7.71 11.50 -9.82
CA ASP A 107 6.81 11.88 -10.91
C ASP A 107 7.02 11.02 -12.17
N ASP A 108 7.94 10.04 -12.13
CA ASP A 108 8.16 9.06 -13.20
C ASP A 108 7.48 7.71 -12.87
N PRO A 109 6.44 7.29 -13.60
CA PRO A 109 5.81 5.99 -13.37
C PRO A 109 6.75 4.80 -13.57
N ASN A 110 7.80 4.93 -14.39
CA ASN A 110 8.77 3.87 -14.61
C ASN A 110 9.62 3.59 -13.36
N GLU A 111 9.93 4.63 -12.58
CA GLU A 111 10.68 4.47 -11.33
C GLU A 111 9.84 3.79 -10.26
N THR A 112 8.54 4.12 -10.18
CA THR A 112 7.62 3.38 -9.30
C THR A 112 7.41 1.94 -9.77
N PHE A 113 7.29 1.72 -11.08
CA PHE A 113 7.19 0.38 -11.66
C PHE A 113 8.39 -0.50 -11.29
N LYS A 114 9.62 0.01 -11.46
CA LYS A 114 10.84 -0.70 -11.08
C LYS A 114 10.88 -1.01 -9.59
N LEU A 115 10.56 -0.03 -8.74
CA LEU A 115 10.56 -0.20 -7.28
C LEU A 115 9.54 -1.26 -6.83
N VAL A 116 8.34 -1.28 -7.42
CA VAL A 116 7.35 -2.31 -7.10
C VAL A 116 7.86 -3.69 -7.53
N ASN A 117 8.46 -3.83 -8.72
CA ASN A 117 9.06 -5.11 -9.13
C ASN A 117 10.18 -5.57 -8.18
N SER A 118 11.07 -4.68 -7.76
CA SER A 118 12.14 -5.05 -6.82
C SER A 118 11.58 -5.46 -5.45
N ILE A 119 10.45 -4.89 -5.03
CA ILE A 119 9.75 -5.33 -3.80
C ILE A 119 9.24 -6.77 -3.95
N TYR A 120 8.68 -7.15 -5.10
CA TYR A 120 8.27 -8.53 -5.34
C TYR A 120 9.47 -9.49 -5.36
N GLU A 121 10.59 -9.10 -5.97
CA GLU A 121 11.84 -9.88 -5.96
C GLU A 121 12.41 -10.05 -4.54
N GLU A 122 12.37 -8.99 -3.73
CA GLU A 122 12.76 -9.02 -2.31
C GLU A 122 11.83 -9.97 -1.52
N ALA A 123 10.53 -9.85 -1.70
CA ALA A 123 9.55 -10.69 -1.00
C ALA A 123 9.69 -12.18 -1.36
N GLU A 124 10.00 -12.51 -2.62
CA GLU A 124 10.29 -13.88 -3.04
C GLU A 124 11.52 -14.44 -2.32
N SER A 125 12.58 -13.62 -2.14
CA SER A 125 13.77 -14.02 -1.38
C SER A 125 13.50 -14.30 0.11
N GLU A 126 12.44 -13.71 0.65
CA GLU A 126 11.91 -13.93 2.00
C GLU A 126 10.85 -15.06 2.05
N GLY A 127 10.59 -15.72 0.91
CA GLY A 127 9.65 -16.84 0.79
C GLY A 127 8.17 -16.43 0.75
N ILE A 128 7.85 -15.19 0.37
CA ILE A 128 6.49 -14.71 0.15
C ILE A 128 6.16 -14.76 -1.34
N ALA A 129 5.12 -15.50 -1.71
CA ALA A 129 4.70 -15.59 -3.11
C ALA A 129 3.96 -14.32 -3.59
N SER A 130 3.92 -14.05 -4.89
CA SER A 130 3.30 -12.83 -5.43
C SER A 130 1.81 -12.72 -5.08
N GLU A 131 1.09 -13.84 -5.03
CA GLU A 131 -0.34 -13.92 -4.70
C GLU A 131 -0.61 -13.69 -3.20
N GLU A 132 0.44 -13.73 -2.37
CA GLU A 132 0.38 -13.42 -0.94
C GLU A 132 0.64 -11.93 -0.66
N ILE A 133 0.83 -11.13 -1.69
CA ILE A 133 1.06 -9.69 -1.62
C ILE A 133 -0.12 -8.98 -2.26
N ILE A 134 -0.63 -7.94 -1.58
CA ILE A 134 -1.62 -7.03 -2.14
C ILE A 134 -1.08 -5.60 -2.16
N ALA A 135 -1.25 -4.92 -3.29
CA ALA A 135 -0.80 -3.54 -3.47
C ALA A 135 -1.98 -2.55 -3.37
N ASP A 136 -1.93 -1.64 -2.38
CA ASP A 136 -2.86 -0.52 -2.24
C ASP A 136 -2.34 0.72 -2.97
N TYR A 137 -3.06 1.11 -4.02
CA TYR A 137 -2.70 2.25 -4.87
C TYR A 137 -3.47 3.53 -4.53
N THR A 138 -4.16 3.59 -3.39
CA THR A 138 -5.02 4.72 -3.02
C THR A 138 -4.25 6.03 -2.89
N GLY A 139 -3.03 5.93 -2.36
CA GLY A 139 -2.17 7.09 -2.11
C GLY A 139 -1.21 7.42 -3.25
N GLY A 140 -0.37 8.43 -3.00
CA GLY A 140 0.70 8.84 -3.92
C GLY A 140 0.30 9.86 -4.98
N THR A 141 1.24 10.15 -5.87
CA THR A 141 0.96 10.93 -7.08
C THR A 141 0.32 10.03 -8.14
N LYS A 142 -0.30 10.65 -9.15
CA LYS A 142 -0.87 9.90 -10.27
C LYS A 142 0.18 9.06 -11.02
N SER A 143 1.41 9.58 -11.14
CA SER A 143 2.52 8.85 -11.74
C SER A 143 2.88 7.61 -10.93
N MET A 144 2.95 7.72 -9.60
CA MET A 144 3.21 6.57 -8.73
C MET A 144 2.10 5.51 -8.84
N THR A 145 0.83 5.94 -8.78
CA THR A 145 -0.32 5.06 -8.98
C THR A 145 -0.24 4.33 -10.33
N ALA A 146 0.10 5.04 -11.42
CA ALA A 146 0.24 4.43 -12.74
C ALA A 146 1.36 3.37 -12.77
N GLY A 147 2.53 3.68 -12.18
CA GLY A 147 3.64 2.73 -12.10
C GLY A 147 3.29 1.46 -11.30
N MET A 148 2.61 1.61 -10.17
CA MET A 148 2.16 0.48 -9.35
C MET A 148 1.13 -0.39 -10.07
N VAL A 149 0.12 0.23 -10.69
CA VAL A 149 -0.90 -0.51 -11.44
C VAL A 149 -0.29 -1.27 -12.61
N LEU A 150 0.67 -0.68 -13.33
CA LEU A 150 1.38 -1.37 -14.41
C LEU A 150 2.25 -2.52 -13.89
N ALA A 151 2.90 -2.36 -12.74
CA ALA A 151 3.69 -3.43 -12.13
C ALA A 151 2.81 -4.59 -11.65
N CYS A 152 1.55 -4.31 -11.28
CA CYS A 152 0.58 -5.33 -10.86
C CYS A 152 -0.42 -5.69 -11.98
N ALA A 153 -0.07 -5.46 -13.25
CA ALA A 153 -0.85 -5.94 -14.39
C ALA A 153 -0.58 -7.44 -14.69
N ASP A 154 0.28 -8.07 -13.90
CA ASP A 154 0.49 -9.51 -13.83
C ASP A 154 -0.70 -10.18 -13.09
N PRO A 155 -1.25 -11.30 -13.58
CA PRO A 155 -2.42 -11.96 -12.97
C PRO A 155 -2.23 -12.39 -11.51
N ASP A 156 -0.99 -12.62 -11.07
CA ASP A 156 -0.68 -13.12 -9.74
C ASP A 156 -0.44 -11.98 -8.73
N ARG A 157 -0.47 -10.72 -9.18
CA ARG A 157 -0.23 -9.54 -8.35
C ARG A 157 -1.53 -8.82 -8.03
N LEU A 158 -1.95 -8.93 -6.77
CA LEU A 158 -3.24 -8.42 -6.32
C LEU A 158 -3.19 -6.91 -6.11
N LEU A 159 -4.28 -6.23 -6.49
CA LEU A 159 -4.45 -4.78 -6.31
C LEU A 159 -5.66 -4.47 -5.45
N ALA A 160 -5.55 -3.41 -4.65
CA ALA A 160 -6.65 -2.87 -3.87
C ALA A 160 -6.62 -1.34 -3.82
N PHE A 161 -7.74 -0.78 -3.38
CA PHE A 161 -7.81 0.60 -2.90
C PHE A 161 -8.70 0.69 -1.65
N MET A 162 -8.44 1.69 -0.81
CA MET A 162 -9.26 2.05 0.33
C MET A 162 -10.42 2.93 -0.12
N ARG A 163 -11.61 2.34 -0.20
CA ARG A 163 -12.86 3.04 -0.54
C ARG A 163 -13.45 3.72 0.71
N PRO A 164 -13.72 5.04 0.70
CA PRO A 164 -14.41 5.69 1.81
C PRO A 164 -15.80 5.06 2.04
N GLU A 165 -16.18 4.85 3.29
CA GLU A 165 -17.55 4.41 3.63
C GLU A 165 -18.59 5.49 3.43
N ALA A 166 -18.18 6.74 3.59
CA ALA A 166 -19.05 7.90 3.45
C ALA A 166 -18.34 9.03 2.71
N TYR A 167 -19.17 9.88 2.11
CA TYR A 167 -18.75 11.10 1.45
C TYR A 167 -19.44 12.29 2.12
N THR A 168 -18.74 13.42 2.17
CA THR A 168 -19.32 14.71 2.58
C THR A 168 -20.34 15.19 1.55
N SER A 169 -21.13 16.22 1.87
CA SER A 169 -22.10 16.82 0.93
C SER A 169 -21.46 17.30 -0.37
N ASP A 170 -20.17 17.64 -0.34
CA ASP A 170 -19.40 18.14 -1.48
C ASP A 170 -18.71 17.02 -2.28
N GLY A 171 -18.97 15.74 -1.95
CA GLY A 171 -18.47 14.58 -2.67
C GLY A 171 -17.03 14.15 -2.31
N TYR A 172 -16.43 14.73 -1.27
CA TYR A 172 -15.13 14.29 -0.75
C TYR A 172 -15.29 13.13 0.23
N ALA A 173 -14.24 12.34 0.43
CA ALA A 173 -14.23 11.31 1.46
C ALA A 173 -14.47 11.94 2.85
N ASP A 174 -15.39 11.36 3.64
CA ASP A 174 -15.57 11.73 5.04
C ASP A 174 -14.47 11.11 5.89
N LEU A 175 -13.47 11.91 6.25
CA LEU A 175 -12.30 11.48 7.03
C LEU A 175 -12.63 11.09 8.48
N THR A 176 -13.87 11.30 8.95
CA THR A 176 -14.33 10.85 10.27
C THR A 176 -14.87 9.43 10.25
N LYS A 177 -15.04 8.86 9.05
CA LYS A 177 -15.48 7.48 8.83
C LYS A 177 -14.30 6.63 8.32
N PRO A 178 -14.31 5.32 8.59
CA PRO A 178 -13.26 4.46 8.08
C PRO A 178 -13.39 4.28 6.56
N SER A 179 -12.35 3.69 5.98
CA SER A 179 -12.36 3.21 4.59
C SER A 179 -12.31 1.70 4.57
N ILE A 180 -12.93 1.10 3.57
CA ILE A 180 -12.98 -0.34 3.36
C ILE A 180 -11.99 -0.73 2.27
N ALA A 181 -11.10 -1.69 2.56
CA ALA A 181 -10.24 -2.28 1.55
C ALA A 181 -11.08 -2.94 0.45
N THR A 182 -10.84 -2.58 -0.80
CA THR A 182 -11.60 -3.06 -1.97
C THR A 182 -10.63 -3.61 -2.99
N GLU A 183 -10.72 -4.91 -3.28
CA GLU A 183 -9.90 -5.57 -4.31
C GLU A 183 -10.29 -5.08 -5.71
N VAL A 184 -9.29 -4.97 -6.58
CA VAL A 184 -9.43 -4.55 -7.97
C VAL A 184 -9.05 -5.71 -8.86
N LYS A 185 -10.05 -6.24 -9.56
CA LYS A 185 -9.83 -7.34 -10.51
C LYS A 185 -9.29 -6.80 -11.81
N VAL A 186 -8.00 -6.95 -12.01
CA VAL A 186 -7.30 -6.51 -13.21
C VAL A 186 -7.41 -7.58 -14.30
N ASN A 187 -8.60 -7.71 -14.86
CA ASN A 187 -8.86 -8.56 -16.03
C ASN A 187 -9.18 -7.68 -17.24
N PHE A 188 -8.13 -7.20 -17.92
CA PHE A 188 -8.25 -6.31 -19.07
C PHE A 188 -7.29 -6.71 -20.19
N GLN A 189 -7.67 -6.42 -21.44
CA GLN A 189 -6.82 -6.68 -22.60
C GLN A 189 -6.17 -5.38 -23.07
N VAL A 190 -4.84 -5.34 -23.04
CA VAL A 190 -4.06 -4.23 -23.64
C VAL A 190 -3.94 -4.48 -25.14
N LYS A 191 -4.32 -3.50 -25.95
CA LYS A 191 -4.02 -3.54 -27.39
C LYS A 191 -2.56 -3.18 -27.62
N ALA A 192 -1.88 -3.92 -28.49
CA ALA A 192 -0.52 -3.57 -28.89
C ALA A 192 -0.46 -2.12 -29.41
N ALA A 193 0.41 -1.30 -28.81
CA ALA A 193 0.67 0.03 -29.30
C ALA A 193 1.32 -0.04 -30.68
N LYS A 194 0.88 0.79 -31.63
CA LYS A 194 1.64 1.01 -32.86
C LYS A 194 2.95 1.71 -32.48
N PRO A 195 4.09 1.38 -33.11
CA PRO A 195 5.33 2.11 -32.86
C PRO A 195 5.11 3.61 -33.10
N PRO A 196 5.78 4.47 -32.32
CA PRO A 196 5.67 5.92 -32.48
C PRO A 196 6.00 6.30 -33.94
N ARG A 197 5.21 7.22 -34.50
CA ARG A 197 5.45 7.81 -35.82
C ARG A 197 6.55 8.86 -35.75
#